data_AF-A0A2E6Z8N7-F1
#
_entry.id   AF-A0A2E6Z8N7-F1
#
_cell.length_a   1.000
_cell.length_b   1.000
_cell.length_c   1.000
_cell.angle_alpha   90.00
_cell.angle_beta   90.00
_cell.angle_gamma   90.00
#
_symmetry.space_group_name_H-M   'P 1'
#
loop_
_entity.id
_entity.type
_entity.pdbx_description
1 polymer ?
#
loop_
_entity_poly.entity_id
_entity_poly.type
_entity_poly.pdbx_seq_one_letter_code
_entity_poly.pdbx_strand_id
1 'polypeptide(L)'
;MAQFCCDICDATFEQKSRLERHMLTSHPQPAISAADIEKALKGIEFPASRDELVATIDDSKQRAGEITDILKQLPDQQYRDAAEISRAFGGLRSHQNKPDDQPSKKGGARAMEVASAANIASVFAGMDFPASGDELKAFARDNADAEQVEIIEQFSDKTYHSMKDVAKEFGRLS
;
A
#
# COMPACT_ATOMS: atom_id res chain seq x y z
N MET A 1 23.72 -6.61 39.40
CA MET A 1 23.60 -5.75 38.21
C MET A 1 22.11 -5.56 37.96
N ALA A 2 21.61 -4.33 37.91
CA ALA A 2 20.20 -4.11 37.60
C ALA A 2 19.97 -4.48 36.13
N GLN A 3 19.22 -5.55 35.87
CA GLN A 3 18.75 -5.90 34.54
C GLN A 3 17.47 -5.13 34.25
N PHE A 4 17.38 -4.56 33.04
CA PHE A 4 16.20 -3.90 32.53
C PHE A 4 15.37 -4.94 31.78
N CYS A 5 14.14 -5.21 32.21
CA CYS A 5 13.22 -6.14 31.57
C CYS A 5 12.21 -5.41 30.69
N CYS A 6 11.76 -6.06 29.61
CA CYS A 6 10.64 -5.61 28.80
C CYS A 6 9.34 -6.23 29.31
N ASP A 7 8.35 -5.42 29.68
CA ASP A 7 7.02 -5.88 30.13
C ASP A 7 6.16 -6.55 29.04
N ILE A 8 6.56 -6.50 27.76
CA ILE A 8 5.79 -7.05 26.65
C ILE A 8 6.27 -8.45 26.24
N CYS A 9 7.57 -8.71 26.34
CA CYS A 9 8.17 -9.96 25.88
C CYS A 9 9.18 -10.59 26.85
N ASP A 10 9.29 -10.04 28.07
CA ASP A 10 10.17 -10.51 29.15
C ASP A 10 11.67 -10.52 28.79
N ALA A 11 12.07 -9.88 27.69
CA ALA A 11 13.47 -9.77 27.29
C ALA A 11 14.26 -8.94 28.32
N THR A 12 15.45 -9.42 28.69
CA THR A 12 16.33 -8.77 29.67
C THR A 12 17.52 -8.10 28.99
N PHE A 13 17.84 -6.89 29.47
CA PHE A 13 18.87 -6.04 28.93
C PHE A 13 19.79 -5.54 30.05
N GLU A 14 21.08 -5.45 29.73
CA GLU A 14 22.11 -4.93 30.64
C GLU A 14 22.10 -3.40 30.75
N GLN A 15 21.45 -2.69 29.83
CA GLN A 15 21.48 -1.23 29.73
C GLN A 15 20.10 -0.68 29.30
N LYS A 16 19.70 0.46 29.89
CA LYS A 16 18.44 1.16 29.56
C LYS A 16 18.34 1.50 28.08
N SER A 17 19.44 1.98 27.48
CA SER A 17 19.50 2.34 26.06
C SER A 17 19.23 1.17 25.11
N ARG A 18 19.50 -0.06 25.54
CA ARG A 18 19.18 -1.27 24.77
C ARG A 18 17.70 -1.64 24.90
N LEU A 19 17.13 -1.52 26.10
CA LEU A 19 15.69 -1.68 26.30
C LEU A 19 14.91 -0.64 25.47
N GLU A 20 15.28 0.64 25.53
CA GLU A 20 14.61 1.71 24.78
C GLU A 20 14.65 1.46 23.26
N ARG A 21 15.81 1.04 22.73
CA ARG A 21 15.93 0.66 21.32
C ARG A 21 15.10 -0.56 20.98
N HIS A 22 15.10 -1.57 21.85
CA HIS A 22 14.28 -2.76 21.69
C HIS A 22 12.78 -2.40 21.66
N MET A 23 12.32 -1.49 22.52
CA MET A 23 10.94 -1.02 22.46
C MET A 23 10.66 -0.32 21.12
N LEU A 24 11.55 0.55 20.63
CA LEU A 24 11.36 1.24 19.34
C LEU A 24 11.32 0.28 18.14
N THR A 25 12.12 -0.79 18.15
CA THR A 25 12.25 -1.70 16.99
C THR A 25 11.32 -2.92 17.06
N SER A 26 11.10 -3.46 18.25
CA SER A 26 10.36 -4.71 18.47
C SER A 26 8.93 -4.46 18.96
N HIS A 27 8.69 -3.33 19.62
CA HIS A 27 7.37 -2.93 20.13
C HIS A 27 7.05 -1.48 19.74
N PRO A 28 7.06 -1.15 18.44
CA PRO A 28 6.77 0.22 18.00
C PRO A 28 5.41 0.64 18.54
N GLN A 29 5.34 1.87 19.06
CA GLN A 29 4.08 2.41 19.55
C GLN A 29 3.05 2.36 18.43
N PRO A 30 1.89 1.70 18.62
CA PRO A 30 0.90 1.58 17.57
C PRO A 30 0.41 2.98 17.18
N ALA A 31 0.29 3.24 15.88
CA ALA A 31 -0.24 4.51 15.40
C ALA A 31 -1.65 4.77 15.95
N ILE A 32 -1.96 6.01 16.34
CA ILE A 32 -3.30 6.42 16.83
C ILE A 32 -4.38 5.95 15.84
N SER A 33 -5.25 5.04 16.26
CA SER A 33 -6.32 4.53 15.40
C SER A 33 -7.57 5.42 15.46
N ALA A 34 -8.53 5.20 14.56
CA ALA A 34 -9.82 5.87 14.63
C ALA A 34 -10.54 5.57 15.97
N ALA A 35 -10.40 4.35 16.49
CA ALA A 35 -11.00 3.96 17.76
C ALA A 35 -10.41 4.73 18.96
N ASP A 36 -9.12 5.09 18.91
CA ASP A 36 -8.48 5.90 19.96
C ASP A 36 -9.08 7.32 20.00
N ILE A 37 -9.34 7.89 18.82
CA ILE A 37 -9.98 9.21 18.67
C ILE A 37 -11.43 9.17 19.17
N GLU A 38 -12.20 8.15 18.76
CA GLU A 38 -13.58 7.95 19.21
C GLU A 38 -13.67 7.78 20.74
N LYS A 39 -12.72 7.04 21.33
CA LYS A 39 -12.63 6.87 22.78
C LYS A 39 -12.30 8.19 23.50
N ALA A 40 -11.47 9.03 22.90
CA ALA A 40 -11.11 10.32 23.47
C ALA A 40 -12.30 11.29 23.46
N LEU A 41 -13.09 11.26 22.38
CA LEU A 41 -14.28 12.10 22.15
C LEU A 41 -15.59 11.55 22.74
N LYS A 42 -15.51 10.51 23.57
CA LYS A 42 -16.70 9.88 24.16
C LYS A 42 -17.45 10.85 25.07
N GLY A 43 -18.69 11.18 24.70
CA GLY A 43 -19.55 12.08 25.46
C GLY A 43 -19.62 13.50 24.89
N ILE A 44 -19.07 13.75 23.70
CA ILE A 44 -19.31 15.00 22.99
C ILE A 44 -20.72 15.01 22.40
N GLU A 45 -21.35 16.18 22.48
CA GLU A 45 -22.65 16.44 21.86
C GLU A 45 -22.39 16.97 20.44
N PHE A 46 -23.12 16.45 19.46
CA PHE A 46 -23.00 16.89 18.08
C PHE A 46 -24.17 17.80 17.67
N PRO A 47 -23.96 18.76 16.74
CA PRO A 47 -22.74 19.01 15.96
C PRO A 47 -21.63 19.72 16.76
N ALA A 48 -20.37 19.38 16.48
CA ALA A 48 -19.19 19.95 17.13
C ALA A 48 -18.16 20.41 16.10
N SER A 49 -17.51 21.54 16.35
CA SER A 49 -16.41 22.08 15.53
C SER A 49 -15.06 21.44 15.87
N ARG A 50 -14.08 21.52 14.96
CA ARG A 50 -12.71 21.03 15.19
C ARG A 50 -12.12 21.53 16.51
N ASP A 51 -12.30 22.81 16.82
CA ASP A 51 -11.77 23.42 18.04
C ASP A 51 -12.47 22.91 19.31
N GLU A 52 -13.78 22.64 19.25
CA GLU A 52 -14.51 21.97 20.33
C GLU A 52 -14.02 20.53 20.54
N LEU A 53 -13.75 19.80 19.46
CA LEU A 53 -13.17 18.45 19.54
C LEU A 53 -11.83 18.48 20.29
N VAL A 54 -10.95 19.44 19.97
CA VAL A 54 -9.67 19.63 20.66
C VAL A 54 -9.87 20.01 22.13
N ALA A 55 -10.81 20.91 22.43
CA ALA A 55 -11.07 21.36 23.79
C ALA A 55 -11.64 20.27 24.72
N THR A 56 -12.29 19.26 24.15
CA THR A 56 -12.81 18.11 24.93
C THR A 56 -11.77 17.05 25.25
N ILE A 57 -10.58 17.11 24.63
CA ILE A 57 -9.50 16.17 24.93
C ILE A 57 -8.93 16.47 26.31
N ASP A 58 -9.03 15.48 27.20
CA ASP A 58 -8.44 15.54 28.52
C ASP A 58 -6.92 15.30 28.44
N ASP A 59 -6.11 16.31 28.76
CA ASP A 59 -4.65 16.24 28.75
C ASP A 59 -4.06 15.18 29.69
N SER A 60 -4.83 14.70 30.69
CA SER A 60 -4.39 13.64 31.60
C SER A 60 -4.53 12.24 30.98
N LYS A 61 -5.24 12.10 29.85
CA LYS A 61 -5.35 10.81 29.15
C LYS A 61 -4.06 10.49 28.41
N GLN A 62 -3.73 9.21 28.38
CA GLN A 62 -2.58 8.71 27.61
C GLN A 62 -2.74 9.11 26.15
N ARG A 63 -1.67 9.65 25.56
CA ARG A 63 -1.59 10.07 24.15
C ARG A 63 -2.52 11.22 23.77
N ALA A 64 -3.03 11.98 24.74
CA ALA A 64 -3.83 13.18 24.51
C ALA A 64 -3.13 14.19 23.59
N GLY A 65 -1.82 14.42 23.80
CA GLY A 65 -1.03 15.30 22.93
C GLY A 65 -1.04 14.86 21.46
N GLU A 66 -0.81 13.58 21.19
CA GLU A 66 -0.85 13.02 19.83
C GLU A 66 -2.24 13.15 19.19
N ILE A 67 -3.30 12.87 19.97
CA ILE A 67 -4.69 12.97 19.50
C ILE A 67 -5.04 14.44 19.19
N THR A 68 -4.64 15.37 20.05
CA THR A 68 -4.82 16.81 19.86
C THR A 68 -4.10 17.31 18.61
N ASP A 69 -2.86 16.89 18.37
CA ASP A 69 -2.12 17.23 17.14
C ASP A 69 -2.84 16.74 15.88
N ILE A 70 -3.39 15.53 15.92
CA ILE A 70 -4.18 14.96 14.82
C ILE A 70 -5.47 15.77 14.61
N LEU A 71 -6.21 16.08 15.67
CA LEU A 71 -7.46 16.82 15.57
C LEU A 71 -7.23 18.25 15.03
N LYS A 72 -6.12 18.90 15.35
CA LYS A 72 -5.74 20.20 14.79
C LYS A 72 -5.47 20.16 13.28
N GLN A 73 -5.04 19.02 12.75
CA GLN A 73 -4.82 18.82 11.32
C GLN A 73 -6.13 18.57 10.54
N LEU A 74 -7.23 18.28 11.23
CA LEU A 74 -8.52 18.08 10.58
C LEU A 74 -9.02 19.38 9.93
N PRO A 75 -9.81 19.29 8.84
CA PRO A 75 -10.43 20.45 8.23
C PRO A 75 -11.27 21.22 9.24
N ASP A 76 -11.20 22.54 9.13
CA ASP A 76 -12.04 23.44 9.91
C ASP A 76 -13.48 23.38 9.40
N GLN A 77 -14.29 22.48 9.99
CA GLN A 77 -15.69 22.28 9.66
C GLN A 77 -16.48 21.80 10.89
N GLN A 78 -17.81 21.85 10.80
CA GLN A 78 -18.68 21.23 11.79
C GLN A 78 -18.90 19.76 11.47
N TYR A 79 -18.61 18.92 12.45
CA TYR A 79 -18.83 17.49 12.41
C TYR A 79 -20.18 17.17 13.04
N ARG A 80 -21.03 16.42 12.34
CA ARG A 80 -22.37 16.06 12.82
C ARG A 80 -22.38 14.77 13.62
N ASP A 81 -21.33 13.97 13.52
CA ASP A 81 -21.19 12.70 14.22
C ASP A 81 -19.74 12.22 14.24
N ALA A 82 -19.47 11.20 15.06
CA ALA A 82 -18.16 10.59 15.20
C ALA A 82 -17.66 9.91 13.89
N ALA A 83 -18.56 9.43 13.03
CA ALA A 83 -18.18 8.80 11.77
C ALA A 83 -17.67 9.83 10.75
N GLU A 84 -18.20 11.06 10.72
CA GLU A 84 -17.63 12.16 9.92
C GLU A 84 -16.20 12.50 10.34
N ILE A 85 -15.91 12.46 11.65
CA ILE A 85 -14.56 12.65 12.19
C ILE A 85 -13.64 11.50 11.75
N SER A 86 -14.09 10.25 11.92
CA SER A 86 -13.34 9.06 11.51
C SER A 86 -13.03 9.08 10.00
N ARG A 87 -13.95 9.56 9.16
CA ARG A 87 -13.71 9.77 7.72
C ARG A 87 -12.67 10.86 7.45
N ALA A 88 -12.79 12.00 8.11
CA ALA A 88 -11.84 13.09 7.96
C ALA A 88 -10.43 12.67 8.41
N PHE A 89 -10.33 11.93 9.52
CA PHE A 89 -9.08 11.32 9.98
C PHE A 89 -8.51 10.29 9.00
N GLY A 90 -9.35 9.41 8.42
CA GLY A 90 -8.93 8.48 7.38
C GLY A 90 -8.41 9.20 6.12
N GLY A 91 -9.04 10.31 5.77
CA GLY A 91 -8.55 11.23 4.74
C GLY A 91 -7.22 11.87 5.11
N LEU A 92 -6.94 12.10 6.40
CA LEU A 92 -5.66 12.66 6.82
C LEU A 92 -4.47 11.73 6.51
N ARG A 93 -4.68 10.42 6.67
CA ARG A 93 -3.67 9.41 6.31
C ARG A 93 -3.51 9.23 4.80
N SER A 94 -4.46 9.71 4.00
CA SER A 94 -4.43 9.60 2.54
C SER A 94 -3.66 10.73 1.85
N HIS A 95 -3.34 11.82 2.55
CA HIS A 95 -2.58 12.96 1.99
C HIS A 95 -1.16 13.11 2.57
N GLN A 96 -0.72 12.21 3.45
CA GLN A 96 0.67 11.78 3.36
C GLN A 96 0.77 11.03 2.04
N ASN A 97 1.40 11.67 1.06
CA ASN A 97 1.87 11.09 -0.20
C ASN A 97 2.04 9.58 0.00
N LYS A 98 1.16 8.78 -0.62
CA LYS A 98 1.33 7.32 -0.68
C LYS A 98 2.81 7.10 -0.95
N PRO A 99 3.58 6.43 -0.08
CA PRO A 99 4.94 6.08 -0.44
C PRO A 99 4.81 5.35 -1.76
N ASP A 100 5.35 5.92 -2.84
CA ASP A 100 5.38 5.26 -4.14
C ASP A 100 6.18 3.95 -4.06
N ASP A 101 6.86 3.72 -2.93
CA ASP A 101 7.53 2.50 -2.51
C ASP A 101 6.62 1.52 -1.73
N GLN A 102 5.35 1.36 -2.15
CA GLN A 102 4.61 0.16 -1.77
C GLN A 102 5.24 -1.02 -2.55
N PRO A 103 5.74 -2.09 -1.88
CA PRO A 103 6.51 -3.14 -2.55
C PRO A 103 5.73 -3.92 -3.62
N SER A 104 4.42 -3.75 -3.73
CA SER A 104 3.63 -4.25 -4.87
C SER A 104 4.01 -3.61 -6.22
N LYS A 105 4.71 -2.46 -6.25
CA LYS A 105 5.23 -1.83 -7.47
C LYS A 105 6.71 -2.13 -7.77
N LYS A 106 7.43 -2.87 -6.92
CA LYS A 106 8.86 -3.19 -7.17
C LYS A 106 9.09 -4.26 -8.24
N GLY A 107 8.02 -4.85 -8.78
CA GLY A 107 8.07 -5.55 -10.06
C GLY A 107 8.05 -4.60 -11.27
N GLY A 108 7.52 -3.38 -11.11
CA GLY A 108 7.29 -2.43 -12.20
C GLY A 108 8.51 -1.61 -12.61
N ALA A 109 9.45 -1.35 -11.70
CA ALA A 109 10.64 -0.54 -12.00
C ALA A 109 11.69 -1.26 -12.87
N ARG A 110 11.62 -2.61 -12.98
CA ARG A 110 12.37 -3.35 -14.02
C ARG A 110 11.62 -3.46 -15.35
N ALA A 111 10.35 -3.06 -15.40
CA ALA A 111 9.50 -3.13 -16.59
C ALA A 111 9.50 -1.83 -17.42
N MET A 112 10.42 -0.90 -17.16
CA MET A 112 10.75 0.17 -18.12
C MET A 112 11.79 -0.28 -19.15
N GLU A 113 12.25 -1.54 -19.07
CA GLU A 113 12.97 -2.16 -20.17
C GLU A 113 11.95 -2.50 -21.26
N VAL A 114 12.17 -1.87 -22.41
CA VAL A 114 11.62 -2.08 -23.74
C VAL A 114 11.04 -3.50 -23.89
N ALA A 115 9.73 -3.58 -24.17
CA ALA A 115 8.91 -4.78 -24.20
C ALA A 115 8.73 -5.56 -22.88
N SER A 116 7.71 -5.23 -22.10
CA SER A 116 7.25 -6.06 -20.99
C SER A 116 6.37 -7.24 -21.48
N ALA A 117 6.36 -8.35 -20.74
CA ALA A 117 5.47 -9.50 -20.98
C ALA A 117 3.99 -9.09 -21.10
N ALA A 118 3.57 -8.08 -20.33
CA ALA A 118 2.21 -7.54 -20.39
C ALA A 118 1.93 -6.78 -21.70
N ASN A 119 2.93 -6.06 -22.22
CA ASN A 119 2.82 -5.32 -23.48
C ASN A 119 2.76 -6.27 -24.69
N ILE A 120 3.49 -7.38 -24.64
CA ILE A 120 3.43 -8.43 -25.67
C ILE A 120 2.12 -9.22 -25.55
N ALA A 121 1.66 -9.52 -24.33
CA ALA A 121 0.40 -10.21 -24.11
C ALA A 121 -0.80 -9.40 -24.63
N SER A 122 -0.81 -8.06 -24.48
CA SER A 122 -1.93 -7.22 -24.95
C SER A 122 -2.19 -7.30 -26.45
N VAL A 123 -1.19 -7.65 -27.28
CA VAL A 123 -1.37 -7.87 -28.73
C VAL A 123 -2.40 -8.97 -28.99
N PHE A 124 -2.44 -10.00 -28.15
CA PHE A 124 -3.31 -11.16 -28.33
C PHE A 124 -4.65 -11.04 -27.57
N ALA A 125 -5.00 -9.84 -27.13
CA ALA A 125 -6.26 -9.60 -26.42
C ALA A 125 -7.45 -9.85 -27.38
N GLY A 126 -8.17 -10.95 -27.16
CA GLY A 126 -9.31 -11.35 -27.99
C GLY A 126 -9.00 -12.43 -29.01
N MET A 127 -7.78 -12.96 -29.05
CA MET A 127 -7.46 -14.19 -29.78
C MET A 127 -8.08 -15.41 -29.06
N ASP A 128 -8.73 -16.28 -29.82
CA ASP A 128 -9.20 -17.57 -29.32
C ASP A 128 -8.04 -18.57 -29.20
N PHE A 129 -7.97 -19.27 -28.06
CA PHE A 129 -6.98 -20.32 -27.80
C PHE A 129 -7.66 -21.70 -27.79
N PRO A 130 -6.99 -22.79 -28.22
CA PRO A 130 -5.56 -22.88 -28.51
C PRO A 130 -5.15 -22.32 -29.88
N ALA A 131 -4.02 -21.61 -29.91
CA ALA A 131 -3.45 -21.03 -31.13
C ALA A 131 -2.01 -21.52 -31.33
N SER A 132 -1.63 -21.74 -32.58
CA SER A 132 -0.29 -22.16 -32.98
C SER A 132 0.69 -20.98 -33.05
N GLY A 133 2.00 -21.25 -32.97
CA GLY A 133 3.02 -20.20 -33.02
C GLY A 133 2.96 -19.37 -34.30
N ASP A 134 2.70 -20.02 -35.44
CA ASP A 134 2.42 -19.34 -36.71
C ASP A 134 1.17 -18.44 -36.66
N GLU A 135 0.09 -18.85 -36.00
CA GLU A 135 -1.09 -17.99 -35.82
C GLU A 135 -0.80 -16.77 -34.94
N LEU A 136 0.01 -16.93 -33.89
CA LEU A 136 0.47 -15.81 -33.07
C LEU A 136 1.32 -14.83 -33.89
N LYS A 137 2.23 -15.33 -34.72
CA LYS A 137 3.08 -14.50 -35.60
C LYS A 137 2.24 -13.77 -36.66
N ALA A 138 1.28 -14.45 -37.26
CA ALA A 138 0.38 -13.86 -38.25
C ALA A 138 -0.49 -12.76 -37.63
N PHE A 139 -1.05 -12.99 -36.44
CA PHE A 139 -1.88 -12.01 -35.74
C PHE A 139 -1.09 -10.78 -35.30
N ALA A 140 0.13 -10.99 -34.79
CA ALA A 140 0.99 -9.90 -34.37
C ALA A 140 1.41 -8.98 -35.52
N ARG A 141 1.63 -9.52 -36.72
CA ARG A 141 1.94 -8.69 -37.91
C ARG A 141 0.83 -7.71 -38.28
N ASP A 142 -0.41 -8.00 -37.93
CA ASP A 142 -1.58 -7.17 -38.22
C ASP A 142 -1.97 -6.26 -37.03
N ASN A 143 -1.68 -6.68 -35.79
CA ASN A 143 -2.20 -6.06 -34.57
C ASN A 143 -1.12 -5.46 -33.64
N ALA A 144 0.17 -5.51 -34.01
CA ALA A 144 1.29 -5.08 -33.16
C ALA A 144 2.24 -4.11 -33.86
N ASP A 145 3.01 -3.36 -33.08
CA ASP A 145 4.09 -2.49 -33.57
C ASP A 145 5.31 -3.30 -34.00
N ALA A 146 6.18 -2.71 -34.86
CA ALA A 146 7.36 -3.37 -35.41
C ALA A 146 8.28 -3.99 -34.33
N GLU A 147 8.43 -3.34 -33.18
CA GLU A 147 9.20 -3.83 -32.03
C GLU A 147 8.55 -5.07 -31.39
N GLN A 148 7.22 -5.09 -31.29
CA GLN A 148 6.48 -6.23 -30.76
C GLN A 148 6.51 -7.41 -31.73
N VAL A 149 6.43 -7.15 -33.04
CA VAL A 149 6.54 -8.19 -34.08
C VAL A 149 7.89 -8.88 -34.00
N GLU A 150 8.99 -8.15 -33.89
CA GLU A 150 10.35 -8.72 -33.84
C GLU A 150 10.54 -9.70 -32.67
N ILE A 151 9.93 -9.38 -31.53
CA ILE A 151 9.94 -10.22 -30.33
C ILE A 151 9.06 -11.47 -30.53
N ILE A 152 7.85 -11.28 -31.08
CA ILE A 152 6.90 -12.37 -31.30
C ILE A 152 7.41 -13.32 -32.39
N GLU A 153 8.19 -12.86 -33.37
CA GLU A 153 8.82 -13.73 -34.38
C GLU A 153 9.81 -14.73 -33.77
N GLN A 154 10.41 -14.42 -32.62
CA GLN A 154 11.29 -15.32 -31.88
C GLN A 154 10.53 -16.41 -31.11
N PHE A 155 9.20 -16.37 -31.07
CA PHE A 155 8.42 -17.39 -30.38
C PHE A 155 8.52 -18.74 -31.09
N SER A 156 8.55 -19.81 -30.28
CA SER A 156 8.60 -21.17 -30.79
C SER A 156 7.31 -21.55 -31.49
N ASP A 157 7.41 -22.38 -32.54
CA ASP A 157 6.24 -22.90 -33.24
C ASP A 157 5.59 -24.05 -32.47
N LYS A 158 4.85 -23.69 -31.42
CA LYS A 158 4.13 -24.63 -30.57
C LYS A 158 2.72 -24.14 -30.30
N THR A 159 1.87 -25.05 -29.84
CA THR A 159 0.49 -24.70 -29.48
C THR A 159 0.44 -24.05 -28.10
N TYR A 160 -0.07 -22.83 -28.08
CA TYR A 160 -0.35 -22.04 -26.88
C TYR A 160 -1.81 -22.26 -26.50
N HIS A 161 -2.08 -22.58 -25.23
CA HIS A 161 -3.45 -22.86 -24.78
C HIS A 161 -4.08 -21.69 -24.03
N SER A 162 -3.29 -20.67 -23.70
CA SER A 162 -3.76 -19.49 -22.97
C SER A 162 -2.74 -18.35 -23.05
N MET A 163 -3.21 -17.12 -22.77
CA MET A 163 -2.38 -15.92 -22.54
C MET A 163 -1.23 -16.15 -21.56
N LYS A 164 -1.41 -17.03 -20.57
CA LYS A 164 -0.37 -17.41 -19.62
C LYS A 164 0.81 -18.12 -20.28
N ASP A 165 0.56 -18.95 -21.29
CA ASP A 165 1.61 -19.66 -22.02
C ASP A 165 2.41 -18.68 -22.88
N VAL A 166 1.74 -17.69 -23.47
CA VAL A 166 2.36 -16.61 -24.26
C VAL A 166 3.29 -15.76 -23.38
N ALA A 167 2.80 -15.30 -22.23
CA ALA A 167 3.60 -14.52 -21.28
C ALA A 167 4.80 -15.32 -20.72
N LYS A 168 4.62 -16.62 -20.50
CA LYS A 168 5.69 -17.52 -20.05
C LYS A 168 6.77 -17.70 -21.11
N GLU A 169 6.40 -17.74 -22.39
CA GLU A 169 7.38 -17.80 -23.47
C GLU A 169 8.14 -16.49 -23.65
N PHE A 170 7.46 -15.34 -23.53
CA PHE A 170 8.16 -14.06 -23.50
C PHE A 170 9.22 -14.01 -22.39
N GLY A 171 8.86 -14.44 -21.16
CA GLY A 171 9.79 -14.48 -20.03
C GLY A 171 10.95 -15.48 -20.16
N ARG A 172 10.96 -16.32 -21.20
CA ARG A 172 12.10 -17.20 -21.55
C ARG A 172 13.05 -16.57 -22.56
N LEU A 173 12.58 -15.58 -23.31
CA LEU A 173 13.32 -14.87 -24.35
C LEU A 173 13.96 -13.57 -23.81
N SER A 174 13.43 -13.04 -22.70
CA SER A 174 13.95 -11.88 -21.95
C SER A 174 15.03 -12.24 -20.93
#